data_AF-A0A9W7AGL5-F1
#
_entry.id   AF-A0A9W7AGL5-F1
#
_cell.length_a   1.000
_cell.length_b   1.000
_cell.length_c   1.000
_cell.angle_alpha   90.00
_cell.angle_beta   90.00
_cell.angle_gamma   90.00
#
_symmetry.space_group_name_H-M   'P 1'
#
loop_
_entity.id
_entity.type
_entity.pdbx_description
1 polymer ?
#
loop_
_entity_poly.entity_id
_entity_poly.type
_entity_poly.pdbx_seq_one_letter_code
_entity_poly.pdbx_strand_id
1 'polypeptide(L)'
;MLRQFTANRVVNCSRRLFASTEAYDHYGSNLFKGDVADKYLKAHGSSSALLDDPSWTDHSADTVAKAVLDWAVDNNADTYCHWFQPMAANGVRHGLTGQVQNKMLEFDRTTNKIKWDFKGKDLVKGE
;
A
#
# COMPACT_ATOMS: atom_id res chain seq x y z
N MET A 1 39.67 21.59 -55.44
CA MET A 1 40.13 21.95 -54.08
C MET A 1 39.03 22.75 -53.39
N LEU A 2 38.07 22.10 -52.73
CA LEU A 2 37.10 22.76 -51.84
C LEU A 2 36.69 21.75 -50.75
N ARG A 3 37.13 22.02 -49.51
CA ARG A 3 36.81 21.26 -48.30
C ARG A 3 35.40 21.64 -47.87
N GLN A 4 34.48 20.67 -47.75
CA GLN A 4 33.20 20.90 -47.06
C GLN A 4 33.37 20.58 -45.58
N PHE A 5 33.09 21.58 -44.75
CA PHE A 5 33.14 21.54 -43.30
C PHE A 5 32.01 20.66 -42.75
N THR A 6 32.38 19.69 -41.92
CA THR A 6 31.51 18.95 -40.99
C THR A 6 30.88 19.90 -39.98
N ALA A 7 29.56 19.91 -39.88
CA ALA A 7 28.82 20.48 -38.75
C ALA A 7 27.98 19.38 -38.09
N ASN A 8 28.62 18.57 -37.23
CA ASN A 8 27.92 17.71 -36.29
C ASN A 8 27.31 18.60 -35.20
N ARG A 9 26.06 19.03 -35.40
CA ARG A 9 25.30 19.72 -34.36
C ARG A 9 24.86 18.71 -33.31
N VAL A 10 25.71 18.47 -32.31
CA VAL A 10 25.28 17.81 -31.08
C VAL A 10 24.29 18.76 -30.41
N VAL A 11 23.00 18.43 -30.50
CA VAL A 11 21.98 19.01 -29.65
C VAL A 11 22.24 18.53 -28.23
N ASN A 12 23.05 19.29 -27.50
CA ASN A 12 23.09 19.21 -26.04
C ASN A 12 21.75 19.73 -25.53
N CYS A 13 20.73 18.88 -25.53
CA CYS A 13 19.58 19.05 -24.67
C CYS A 13 20.13 18.99 -23.25
N SER A 14 20.28 20.16 -22.63
CA SER A 14 20.57 20.28 -21.22
C SER A 14 19.55 19.41 -20.48
N ARG A 15 19.96 18.20 -20.05
CA ARG A 15 19.26 17.45 -19.02
C ARG A 15 19.23 18.42 -17.85
N ARG A 16 18.08 19.06 -17.65
CA ARG A 16 17.76 19.67 -16.36
C ARG A 16 18.12 18.60 -15.35
N LEU A 17 19.01 18.94 -14.42
CA LEU A 17 19.28 18.13 -13.24
C LEU A 17 17.93 17.95 -12.55
N PHE A 18 17.23 16.86 -12.88
CA PHE A 18 16.11 16.41 -12.08
C PHE A 18 16.70 16.18 -10.68
N ALA A 19 16.02 16.71 -9.67
CA ALA A 19 16.34 16.46 -8.27
C ALA A 19 16.67 14.96 -8.07
N SER A 20 17.64 14.63 -7.21
CA SER A 20 18.07 13.24 -7.04
C SER A 20 16.85 12.35 -6.80
N THR A 21 16.67 11.36 -7.70
CA THR A 21 15.58 10.39 -7.58
C THR A 21 15.75 9.48 -6.37
N GLU A 22 16.94 9.48 -5.75
CA GLU A 22 17.27 8.76 -4.51
C GLU A 22 16.25 9.02 -3.38
N ALA A 23 15.75 10.26 -3.27
CA ALA A 23 14.72 10.59 -2.27
C ALA A 23 13.34 9.97 -2.55
N TYR A 24 13.10 9.55 -3.79
CA TYR A 24 11.85 8.94 -4.26
C TYR A 24 11.93 7.42 -4.40
N ASP A 25 13.11 6.81 -4.23
CA ASP A 25 13.28 5.36 -4.33
C ASP A 25 12.43 4.59 -3.30
N HIS A 26 12.12 5.23 -2.16
CA HIS A 26 11.24 4.68 -1.11
C HIS A 26 9.82 5.25 -1.13
N TYR A 27 9.50 6.16 -2.06
CA TYR A 27 8.18 6.77 -2.11
C TYR A 27 7.11 5.72 -2.46
N GLY A 28 6.11 5.58 -1.58
CA GLY A 28 5.01 4.64 -1.79
C GLY A 28 5.35 3.17 -1.53
N SER A 29 6.54 2.84 -1.01
CA SER A 29 6.91 1.45 -0.69
C SER A 29 5.99 0.82 0.36
N ASN A 30 5.48 1.64 1.29
CA ASN A 30 4.63 1.22 2.39
C ASN A 30 3.13 1.44 2.09
N LEU A 31 2.75 1.42 0.82
CA LEU A 31 1.36 1.59 0.39
C LEU A 31 0.91 0.35 -0.39
N PHE A 32 -0.12 -0.32 0.11
CA PHE A 32 -0.70 -1.50 -0.53
C PHE A 32 -1.58 -1.10 -1.71
N LYS A 33 -0.98 -0.82 -2.87
CA LYS A 33 -1.70 -0.52 -4.14
C LYS A 33 -0.84 -0.89 -5.36
N GLY A 34 -1.50 -1.12 -6.49
CA GLY A 34 -0.85 -1.32 -7.80
C GLY A 34 0.13 -2.50 -7.77
N ASP A 35 1.35 -2.27 -8.24
CA ASP A 35 2.40 -3.29 -8.38
C ASP A 35 2.75 -4.00 -7.06
N VAL A 36 2.65 -3.31 -5.92
CA VAL A 36 2.89 -3.91 -4.60
C VAL A 36 1.76 -4.89 -4.28
N ALA A 37 0.51 -4.44 -4.38
CA ALA A 37 -0.67 -5.27 -4.11
C ALA A 37 -0.73 -6.47 -5.06
N ASP A 38 -0.36 -6.30 -6.33
CA ASP A 38 -0.37 -7.37 -7.34
C ASP A 38 0.51 -8.55 -6.96
N LYS A 39 1.67 -8.33 -6.32
CA LYS A 39 2.56 -9.43 -5.91
C LYS A 39 1.90 -10.33 -4.88
N TYR A 40 1.23 -9.74 -3.89
CA TYR A 40 0.58 -10.47 -2.81
C TYR A 40 -0.78 -11.02 -3.24
N LEU A 41 -1.56 -10.28 -4.02
CA LEU A 41 -2.85 -10.75 -4.51
C LEU A 41 -2.72 -11.93 -5.46
N LYS A 42 -1.69 -11.97 -6.32
CA LYS A 42 -1.41 -13.11 -7.21
C LYS A 42 -1.15 -14.40 -6.43
N ALA A 43 -0.49 -14.32 -5.27
CA ALA A 43 -0.26 -15.47 -4.41
C ALA A 43 -1.57 -16.07 -3.87
N HIS A 44 -2.61 -15.25 -3.73
CA HIS A 44 -3.94 -15.63 -3.24
C HIS A 44 -4.99 -15.78 -4.36
N GLY A 45 -4.59 -15.72 -5.63
CA GLY A 45 -5.47 -15.93 -6.78
C GLY A 45 -6.27 -14.71 -7.27
N SER A 46 -5.89 -13.51 -6.83
CA SER A 46 -6.52 -12.22 -7.23
C SER A 46 -5.53 -11.32 -7.96
N SER A 47 -6.01 -10.19 -8.50
CA SER A 47 -5.18 -9.17 -9.16
C SER A 47 -5.51 -7.77 -8.63
N SER A 48 -4.62 -6.79 -8.85
CA SER A 48 -4.80 -5.39 -8.42
C SER A 48 -6.07 -4.74 -8.97
N ALA A 49 -6.54 -5.17 -10.15
CA ALA A 49 -7.80 -4.72 -10.74
C ALA A 49 -9.02 -5.02 -9.85
N LEU A 50 -8.93 -6.05 -9.00
CA LEU A 50 -9.97 -6.36 -8.02
C LEU A 50 -10.17 -5.23 -7.00
N LEU A 51 -9.14 -4.43 -6.72
CA LEU A 51 -9.23 -3.31 -5.76
C LEU A 51 -9.86 -2.05 -6.36
N ASP A 52 -9.98 -1.97 -7.69
CA ASP A 52 -10.58 -0.82 -8.37
C ASP A 52 -12.12 -0.85 -8.31
N ASP A 53 -12.71 -2.04 -8.25
CA ASP A 53 -14.16 -2.24 -8.19
C ASP A 53 -14.66 -2.48 -6.75
N PRO A 54 -15.41 -1.55 -6.12
CA PRO A 54 -15.78 -1.65 -4.70
C PRO A 54 -16.63 -2.87 -4.32
N SER A 55 -17.17 -3.62 -5.28
CA SER A 55 -17.91 -4.87 -5.06
C SER A 55 -17.06 -6.02 -4.51
N TRP A 56 -15.73 -5.89 -4.46
CA TRP A 56 -14.87 -6.95 -3.93
C TRP A 56 -15.09 -7.24 -2.44
N THR A 57 -15.68 -6.30 -1.69
CA THR A 57 -15.92 -6.41 -0.24
C THR A 57 -16.86 -7.55 0.14
N ASP A 58 -17.74 -7.98 -0.76
CA ASP A 58 -18.78 -8.96 -0.43
C ASP A 58 -18.31 -10.42 -0.56
N HIS A 59 -17.37 -10.67 -1.47
CA HIS A 59 -16.99 -12.03 -1.87
C HIS A 59 -15.49 -12.30 -1.79
N SER A 60 -14.66 -11.27 -1.89
CA SER A 60 -13.20 -11.40 -1.97
C SER A 60 -12.47 -10.78 -0.77
N ALA A 61 -13.20 -10.28 0.23
CA ALA A 61 -12.63 -9.62 1.40
C ALA A 61 -11.67 -10.49 2.21
N ASP A 62 -11.95 -11.78 2.36
CA ASP A 62 -11.06 -12.71 3.07
C ASP A 62 -9.75 -12.96 2.30
N THR A 63 -9.80 -12.97 0.97
CA THR A 63 -8.62 -13.11 0.11
C THR A 63 -7.73 -11.87 0.20
N VAL A 64 -8.34 -10.68 0.15
CA VAL A 64 -7.62 -9.41 0.31
C VAL A 64 -7.03 -9.29 1.72
N ALA A 65 -7.77 -9.69 2.77
CA ALA A 65 -7.26 -9.69 4.13
C ALA A 65 -6.00 -10.55 4.28
N LYS A 66 -5.99 -11.77 3.73
CA LYS A 66 -4.78 -12.62 3.76
C LYS A 66 -3.61 -12.00 3.00
N ALA A 67 -3.86 -11.42 1.83
CA ALA A 67 -2.81 -10.75 1.05
C ALA A 67 -2.22 -9.54 1.79
N VAL A 68 -3.07 -8.75 2.46
CA VAL A 68 -2.65 -7.60 3.28
C VAL A 68 -1.88 -8.07 4.52
N LEU A 69 -2.27 -9.18 5.14
CA LEU A 69 -1.56 -9.76 6.28
C LEU A 69 -0.13 -10.17 5.90
N ASP A 70 0.04 -10.90 4.79
CA ASP A 70 1.36 -11.32 4.33
C ASP A 70 2.26 -10.11 4.02
N TRP A 71 1.69 -9.09 3.35
CA TRP A 71 2.39 -7.83 3.10
C TRP A 71 2.76 -7.10 4.39
N ALA A 72 1.86 -7.07 5.38
CA ALA A 72 2.09 -6.42 6.67
C ALA A 72 3.24 -7.12 7.44
N VAL A 73 3.25 -8.45 7.44
CA VAL A 73 4.31 -9.25 8.10
C VAL A 73 5.66 -9.01 7.43
N ASP A 74 5.73 -8.97 6.10
CA ASP A 74 6.97 -8.66 5.37
C ASP A 74 7.51 -7.25 5.70
N ASN A 75 6.61 -6.32 5.99
CA ASN A 75 6.95 -4.95 6.42
C ASN A 75 7.12 -4.80 7.94
N ASN A 76 7.16 -5.90 8.70
CA ASN A 76 7.29 -5.92 10.17
C ASN A 76 6.15 -5.21 10.92
N ALA A 77 4.93 -5.20 10.38
CA ALA A 77 3.75 -4.68 11.06
C ALA A 77 3.02 -5.78 11.84
N ASP A 78 2.69 -5.50 13.12
CA ASP A 78 1.99 -6.43 14.03
C ASP A 78 0.60 -5.92 14.46
N THR A 79 0.31 -4.63 14.23
CA THR A 79 -0.95 -3.96 14.53
C THR A 79 -1.59 -3.38 13.29
N TYR A 80 -2.92 -3.40 13.26
CA TYR A 80 -3.73 -2.63 12.31
C TYR A 80 -4.60 -1.63 13.05
N CYS A 81 -4.99 -0.56 12.36
CA CYS A 81 -6.01 0.35 12.85
C CYS A 81 -6.98 0.75 11.74
N HIS A 82 -8.23 0.94 12.12
CA HIS A 82 -9.19 1.67 11.29
C HIS A 82 -8.91 3.16 11.49
N TRP A 83 -8.33 3.78 10.47
CA TRP A 83 -8.06 5.21 10.46
C TRP A 83 -9.25 5.94 9.85
N PHE A 84 -9.94 6.76 10.65
CA PHE A 84 -11.07 7.58 10.17
C PHE A 84 -11.05 8.98 10.78
N GLN A 85 -11.76 9.91 10.15
CA GLN A 85 -11.95 11.27 10.66
C GLN A 85 -13.35 11.37 11.28
N PRO A 86 -13.48 11.55 12.62
CA PRO A 86 -14.79 11.65 13.25
C PRO A 86 -15.48 12.97 12.89
N MET A 87 -16.80 12.96 12.70
CA MET A 87 -17.57 14.18 12.34
C MET A 87 -17.39 15.34 13.34
N ALA A 88 -17.17 15.04 14.63
CA ALA A 88 -16.96 16.03 15.68
C ALA A 88 -15.59 16.76 15.59
N ALA A 89 -14.67 16.31 14.74
CA ALA A 89 -13.40 16.99 14.50
C ALA A 89 -13.55 18.27 13.66
N ASN A 90 -14.68 18.45 12.97
CA ASN A 90 -14.91 19.57 12.08
C ASN A 90 -15.45 20.79 12.84
N GLY A 91 -14.62 21.47 13.61
CA GLY A 91 -15.06 22.71 14.26
C GLY A 91 -14.05 23.48 15.10
N VAL A 92 -12.97 22.85 15.61
CA VAL A 92 -12.07 23.55 16.55
C VAL A 92 -10.59 23.38 16.26
N ARG A 93 -10.14 22.27 15.64
CA ARG A 93 -8.74 22.02 15.21
C ARG A 93 -8.71 21.06 14.02
N HIS A 94 -8.04 21.42 12.93
CA HIS A 94 -7.80 20.50 11.80
C HIS A 94 -6.85 19.37 12.22
N GLY A 95 -7.11 18.15 11.75
CA GLY A 95 -6.15 17.03 11.86
C GLY A 95 -6.39 16.02 13.00
N LEU A 96 -7.58 16.01 13.63
CA LEU A 96 -7.93 14.97 14.60
C LEU A 96 -8.44 13.73 13.87
N THR A 97 -7.85 12.57 14.18
CA THR A 97 -8.25 11.28 13.63
C THR A 97 -8.56 10.29 14.74
N GLY A 98 -9.52 9.41 14.47
CA GLY A 98 -9.83 8.26 15.30
C GLY A 98 -8.98 7.09 14.86
N GLN A 99 -8.33 6.44 15.82
CA GLN A 99 -7.60 5.21 15.60
C GLN A 99 -7.78 4.29 16.80
N VAL A 100 -8.07 3.02 16.54
CA VAL A 100 -7.96 1.95 17.54
C VAL A 100 -6.93 0.95 17.02
N GLN A 101 -5.86 0.74 17.79
CA GLN A 101 -4.77 -0.16 17.42
C GLN A 101 -5.08 -1.57 17.90
N ASN A 102 -5.41 -2.45 16.96
CA ASN A 102 -5.71 -3.85 17.20
C ASN A 102 -4.53 -4.73 16.75
N LYS A 103 -4.23 -5.80 17.51
CA LYS A 103 -3.17 -6.76 17.16
C LYS A 103 -3.68 -7.73 16.10
N MET A 104 -2.87 -8.03 15.08
CA MET A 104 -3.15 -9.09 14.09
C MET A 104 -2.81 -10.50 14.61
N LEU A 105 -2.19 -10.58 15.78
CA LEU A 105 -1.68 -11.79 16.40
C LEU A 105 -2.69 -12.31 17.44
N GLU A 106 -3.17 -13.54 17.24
CA GLU A 106 -4.12 -14.22 18.12
C GLU A 106 -3.50 -15.53 18.65
N PHE A 107 -3.85 -15.89 19.89
CA PHE A 107 -3.51 -17.18 20.46
C PHE A 107 -4.63 -18.18 20.17
N ASP A 108 -4.31 -19.26 19.47
CA ASP A 108 -5.27 -20.34 19.27
C ASP A 108 -5.56 -21.02 20.61
N ARG A 109 -6.82 -20.96 21.06
CA ARG A 109 -7.25 -21.53 22.34
C ARG A 109 -7.14 -23.06 22.41
N THR A 110 -7.03 -23.73 21.27
CA THR A 110 -6.94 -25.19 21.20
C THR A 110 -5.50 -25.68 21.22
N THR A 111 -4.60 -24.98 20.53
CA THR A 111 -3.20 -25.40 20.37
C THR A 111 -2.21 -24.56 21.18
N ASN A 112 -2.64 -23.46 21.79
CA ASN A 112 -1.82 -22.44 22.46
C ASN A 112 -0.65 -21.92 21.60
N LYS A 113 -0.76 -22.08 20.28
CA LYS A 113 0.23 -21.56 19.33
C LYS A 113 -0.16 -20.15 18.90
N ILE A 114 0.86 -19.37 18.58
CA ILE A 114 0.70 -18.04 17.98
C ILE A 114 0.20 -18.24 16.55
N LYS A 115 -0.90 -17.60 16.21
CA LYS A 115 -1.47 -17.57 14.86
C LYS A 115 -1.66 -16.12 14.44
N TRP A 116 -1.30 -15.82 13.21
CA TRP A 116 -1.68 -14.57 12.56
C TRP A 116 -3.06 -14.75 11.95
N ASP A 117 -4.05 -13.99 12.42
CA ASP A 117 -5.43 -14.09 11.97
C ASP A 117 -5.95 -12.69 11.65
N PHE A 118 -6.12 -12.43 10.36
CA PHE A 118 -6.70 -11.19 9.84
C PHE A 118 -7.73 -11.57 8.78
N LYS A 119 -9.01 -11.26 9.06
CA LYS A 119 -10.16 -11.70 8.28
C LYS A 119 -10.84 -10.52 7.60
N GLY A 120 -11.62 -10.78 6.55
CA GLY A 120 -12.39 -9.76 5.85
C GLY A 120 -13.36 -9.02 6.78
N LYS A 121 -13.92 -9.72 7.79
CA LYS A 121 -14.79 -9.10 8.81
C LYS A 121 -14.08 -8.02 9.64
N ASP A 122 -12.77 -8.10 9.79
CA ASP A 122 -11.97 -7.14 10.55
C ASP A 122 -11.52 -5.97 9.67
N LEU A 123 -11.79 -5.99 8.36
CA LEU A 123 -11.68 -4.82 7.47
C LEU A 123 -12.85 -3.85 7.65
N VAL A 124 -14.03 -4.35 8.01
CA VAL A 124 -15.28 -3.56 8.09
C VAL A 124 -15.48 -2.88 9.44
N LYS A 125 -14.78 -3.30 10.51
CA LYS A 125 -15.02 -2.86 11.90
C LYS A 125 -14.49 -1.45 12.26
N GLY A 126 -14.58 -0.51 11.34
CA GLY A 126 -14.14 0.88 11.51
C GLY A 126 -15.21 1.94 11.29
N GLU A 127 -16.42 1.55 10.88
CA GLU A 127 -17.59 2.45 10.76
C GLU A 127 -18.41 2.53 12.04
#